data_AF-A0A535Y8H2-F1
#
_entry.id   AF-A0A535Y8H2-F1
#
_cell.length_a   1.000
_cell.length_b   1.000
_cell.length_c   1.000
_cell.angle_alpha   90.00
_cell.angle_beta   90.00
_cell.angle_gamma   90.00
#
_symmetry.space_group_name_H-M   'P 1'
#
loop_
_entity.id
_entity.type
_entity.pdbx_description
1 polymer ?
#
loop_
_entity_poly.entity_id
_entity_poly.type
_entity_poly.pdbx_seq_one_letter_code
_entity_poly.pdbx_strand_id
1 'polypeptide(L)' 'MPTYRDYFAEIKKRVKEATPQQVADLLRSDDVQLADVREKDEWNAGHVPGAVHVPKSFFEQWAEDRIPDKTKTT' A
#
# COMPACT_ATOMS: atom_id res chain seq x y z
N MET A 1 -12.90 8.32 26.18
CA MET A 1 -12.52 8.54 24.78
C MET A 1 -11.91 7.26 24.25
N PRO A 2 -12.15 6.87 22.99
CA PRO A 2 -11.53 5.68 22.41
C PRO A 2 -10.00 5.82 22.37
N THR A 3 -9.29 4.72 22.58
CA THR A 3 -7.83 4.69 22.51
C THR A 3 -7.36 4.54 21.06
N TYR A 4 -6.07 4.80 20.81
CA TYR A 4 -5.46 4.51 19.50
C TYR A 4 -5.66 3.04 19.07
N ARG A 5 -5.58 2.10 20.02
CA ARG A 5 -5.76 0.67 19.73
C ARG A 5 -7.19 0.38 19.27
N ASP A 6 -8.18 1.05 19.86
CA ASP A 6 -9.58 0.90 19.47
C ASP A 6 -9.81 1.45 18.06
N TYR A 7 -9.26 2.63 17.75
CA TYR A 7 -9.32 3.20 16.39
C TYR A 7 -8.64 2.30 15.36
N PHE A 8 -7.45 1.78 15.68
CA PHE A 8 -6.72 0.89 14.78
C PHE A 8 -7.49 -0.41 14.52
N ALA A 9 -8.08 -1.02 15.55
CA ALA A 9 -8.88 -2.23 15.41
C ALA A 9 -10.13 -2.01 14.54
N GLU A 10 -10.80 -0.85 14.67
CA GLU A 10 -11.95 -0.51 13.84
C GLU A 10 -11.58 -0.24 12.38
N ILE A 11 -10.49 0.48 12.13
CA ILE A 11 -9.99 0.72 10.77
C ILE A 11 -9.58 -0.59 10.12
N LYS A 12 -8.92 -1.47 10.88
CA LYS A 12 -8.46 -2.78 10.41
C LYS A 12 -9.60 -3.66 9.87
N LYS A 13 -10.81 -3.53 10.41
CA LYS A 13 -12.01 -4.25 9.90
C LYS A 13 -12.49 -3.76 8.52
N ARG A 14 -12.06 -2.57 8.09
CA ARG A 14 -12.49 -1.93 6.84
C ARG A 14 -11.48 -2.10 5.71
N VAL A 15 -10.31 -2.67 5.98
CA VAL A 15 -9.25 -2.91 5.01
C VAL A 15 -9.09 -4.41 4.78
N LYS A 16 -8.79 -4.80 3.54
CA LYS A 16 -8.42 -6.19 3.23
C LYS A 16 -6.94 -6.36 3.51
N GLU A 17 -6.57 -7.42 4.20
CA GLU A 17 -5.17 -7.80 4.40
C GLU A 17 -4.80 -8.93 3.45
N ALA A 18 -3.55 -8.93 2.99
CA ALA A 18 -2.99 -9.98 2.15
C ALA A 18 -1.63 -10.42 2.70
N THR A 19 -1.35 -11.70 2.55
CA THR A 19 -0.03 -12.28 2.84
C THR A 19 0.94 -11.98 1.68
N PRO A 20 2.26 -12.02 1.91
CA PRO A 20 3.25 -11.84 0.84
C PRO A 20 3.04 -12.79 -0.34
N GLN A 21 2.63 -14.04 -0.07
CA GLN A 21 2.36 -15.02 -1.12
C GLN A 21 1.16 -14.62 -1.98
N GLN A 22 0.06 -14.18 -1.37
CA GLN A 22 -1.12 -13.70 -2.09
C GLN A 22 -0.80 -12.46 -2.95
N VAL A 23 0.00 -11.52 -2.42
CA VAL A 23 0.44 -10.35 -3.19
C VAL A 23 1.32 -10.78 -4.37
N ALA A 24 2.24 -11.73 -4.17
CA ALA A 24 3.07 -12.25 -5.25
C ALA A 24 2.24 -12.92 -6.37
N ASP A 25 1.15 -13.62 -6.02
CA ASP A 25 0.26 -14.24 -6.99
C ASP A 25 -0.57 -13.18 -7.75
N LEU A 26 -1.08 -12.15 -7.06
CA LEU A 26 -1.79 -11.02 -7.67
C LEU A 26 -0.90 -10.17 -8.60
N LEU A 27 0.36 -9.96 -8.23
CA LEU A 27 1.32 -9.26 -9.08
C LEU A 27 1.59 -10.02 -10.39
N ARG A 28 1.47 -11.35 -10.40
CA ARG A 28 1.61 -12.15 -11.63
C ARG A 28 0.37 -12.07 -12.53
N SER A 29 -0.81 -11.76 -11.98
CA SER A 29 -2.05 -11.63 -12.76
C SER A 29 -2.30 -10.21 -13.28
N ASP A 30 -1.46 -9.23 -12.90
CA ASP A 30 -1.60 -7.79 -13.23
C ASP A 30 -2.91 -7.15 -12.72
N ASP A 31 -3.61 -7.79 -11.77
CA ASP A 31 -4.88 -7.30 -11.21
C ASP A 31 -4.70 -6.32 -10.03
N VAL A 32 -3.44 -5.99 -9.69
CA VAL A 32 -3.09 -5.21 -8.50
C VAL A 32 -2.09 -4.11 -8.83
N GLN A 33 -2.21 -2.98 -8.13
CA GLN A 33 -1.16 -1.96 -8.03
C GLN A 33 -0.54 -2.03 -6.64
N LEU A 34 0.78 -2.12 -6.56
CA LEU A 34 1.48 -2.18 -5.28
C LEU A 34 2.14 -0.84 -4.98
N ALA A 35 1.77 -0.23 -3.85
CA ALA A 35 2.36 1.01 -3.36
C ALA A 35 3.28 0.75 -2.17
N ASP A 36 4.49 1.28 -2.22
CA ASP A 36 5.42 1.26 -1.09
C ASP A 36 5.39 2.61 -0.38
N VAL A 37 4.89 2.61 0.85
CA VAL A 37 4.71 3.81 1.68
C VAL A 37 5.87 4.11 2.61
N ARG A 38 6.96 3.34 2.53
CA ARG A 38 8.17 3.55 3.32
C ARG A 38 8.91 4.81 2.89
N GLU A 39 9.83 5.26 3.74
CA GLU A 39 10.63 6.44 3.44
C GLU A 39 11.68 6.15 2.35
N LYS A 40 12.20 7.23 1.76
CA LYS A 40 13.06 7.17 0.56
C LYS A 40 14.30 6.29 0.74
N ASP A 41 14.92 6.31 1.91
CA ASP A 41 16.16 5.59 2.15
C ASP A 41 15.93 4.07 2.18
N GLU A 42 14.80 3.63 2.75
CA GLU A 42 14.37 2.23 2.76
C GLU A 42 14.01 1.73 1.35
N TRP A 43 13.32 2.57 0.58
CA TRP A 43 13.00 2.29 -0.82
C TRP A 43 14.28 2.09 -1.67
N ASN A 44 15.26 2.97 -1.49
CA ASN A 44 16.53 2.92 -2.21
C ASN A 44 17.39 1.71 -1.80
N ALA A 45 17.27 1.25 -0.55
CA ALA A 45 17.95 0.05 -0.07
C ALA A 45 17.39 -1.25 -0.71
N GLY A 46 16.16 -1.20 -1.23
CA GLY A 46 15.53 -2.29 -1.97
C GLY A 46 14.01 -2.26 -1.86
N HIS A 47 13.35 -2.68 -2.94
CA HIS A 47 11.89 -2.70 -3.03
C HIS A 47 11.40 -3.82 -3.96
N VAL A 48 10.10 -4.09 -3.88
CA VAL A 48 9.45 -5.10 -4.73
C VAL A 48 9.39 -4.59 -6.18
N PRO A 49 9.85 -5.36 -7.17
CA PRO A 49 9.74 -4.97 -8.58
C PRO A 49 8.30 -4.68 -8.99
N GLY A 50 8.09 -3.58 -9.72
CA GLY A 50 6.76 -3.14 -10.16
C GLY A 50 5.97 -2.36 -9.11
N ALA A 51 6.46 -2.23 -7.86
CA ALA A 51 5.86 -1.32 -6.89
C ALA A 51 6.08 0.15 -7.28
N VAL A 52 5.17 1.01 -6.86
CA VAL A 52 5.28 2.47 -6.98
C VAL A 52 5.61 3.06 -5.61
N HIS A 53 6.66 3.87 -5.54
CA HIS A 53 7.02 4.54 -4.29
C HIS A 53 6.12 5.75 -4.02
N VAL A 54 5.41 5.73 -2.91
CA VAL A 54 4.55 6.82 -2.44
C VAL A 54 4.70 6.96 -0.93
N PRO A 55 5.72 7.69 -0.44
CA PRO A 55 6.02 7.78 0.99
C PRO A 55 4.80 8.21 1.81
N LYS A 56 4.63 7.65 3.00
CA LYS A 56 3.51 7.98 3.88
C LYS A 56 3.42 9.48 4.17
N SER A 57 4.55 10.16 4.27
CA SER A 57 4.63 11.61 4.51
C SER A 57 4.04 12.48 3.39
N PHE A 58 3.87 11.93 2.19
CA PHE A 58 3.33 12.62 1.00
C PHE A 58 2.17 11.87 0.35
N PHE A 59 1.62 10.86 1.04
CA PHE A 59 0.71 9.89 0.42
C PHE A 59 -0.55 10.57 -0.12
N GLU A 60 -1.19 11.41 0.69
CA GLU A 60 -2.41 12.12 0.33
C GLU A 60 -2.20 13.08 -0.85
N GLN A 61 -0.99 13.63 -1.01
CA GLN A 61 -0.68 14.55 -2.11
C GLN A 61 -0.33 13.81 -3.41
N TRP A 62 0.30 12.64 -3.33
CA TRP A 62 0.90 11.98 -4.49
C TRP A 62 0.15 10.73 -4.96
N ALA A 63 -0.72 10.15 -4.12
CA ALA A 63 -1.39 8.89 -4.44
C ALA A 63 -2.24 8.99 -5.70
N GLU A 64 -2.95 10.09 -5.94
CA GLU A 64 -3.81 10.24 -7.13
C GLU A 64 -3.01 10.22 -8.44
N ASP A 65 -1.82 10.84 -8.46
CA ASP A 65 -0.97 10.89 -9.63
C ASP A 65 -0.17 9.60 -9.83
N ARG A 66 0.27 8.98 -8.73
CA ARG A 66 1.18 7.83 -8.75
C ARG A 66 0.47 6.48 -8.76
N ILE A 67 -0.77 6.41 -8.30
CA ILE A 67 -1.62 5.21 -8.26
C ILE A 67 -2.99 5.58 -8.88
N PRO A 68 -3.02 5.97 -10.17
CA PRO A 68 -4.20 6.59 -10.77
C PRO A 68 -5.33 5.59 -11.09
N ASP A 69 -5.01 4.31 -11.24
CA ASP A 69 -5.98 3.31 -11.68
C ASP A 69 -6.77 2.78 -10.48
N LYS A 70 -7.98 3.34 -10.30
CA LYS A 70 -8.89 2.98 -9.20
C LYS A 70 -9.66 1.67 -9.44
N THR A 71 -9.41 1.00 -10.57
CA THR A 71 -10.09 -0.25 -10.94
C THR A 71 -9.33 -1.50 -10.49
N LYS A 72 -7.99 -1.41 -10.39
CA LYS A 72 -7.18 -2.49 -9.81
C LYS A 72 -7.26 -2.47 -8.29
N THR A 73 -7.05 -3.63 -7.69
CA THR A 73 -6.89 -3.71 -6.24
C THR A 73 -5.58 -3.01 -5.85
N THR A 74 -5.57 -2.29 -4.73
CA THR A 74 -4.37 -1.69 -4.13
C THR A 74 -4.21 -2.20 -2.71
#